data_AF-A0A527ZIM7-F1
#
_entry.id   AF-A0A527ZIM7-F1
#
_cell.length_a   1.000
_cell.length_b   1.000
_cell.length_c   1.000
_cell.angle_alpha   90.00
_cell.angle_beta   90.00
_cell.angle_gamma   90.00
#
_symmetry.space_group_name_H-M   'P 1'
#
loop_
_entity.id
_entity.type
_entity.pdbx_description
1 polymer ?
#
loop_
_entity_poly.entity_id
_entity_poly.type
_entity_poly.pdbx_seq_one_letter_code
_entity_poly.pdbx_strand_id
1 'polypeptide(L)'
;MTRVVSLYFPTWPTDRLRRAMGQSAPSAETPIVMLGRQGNRRLVLAADAAARAAGLRMGMPASKAQVLVSNLQSFDLDAAGDAGRSIEWHFGRCAM
;
A
#
# COMPACT_ATOMS: atom_id res chain seq x y z
N MET A 1 -25.63 3.99 24.06
CA MET A 1 -24.57 2.96 24.04
C MET A 1 -23.79 3.11 22.75
N THR A 2 -22.61 3.73 22.80
CA THR A 2 -21.79 3.96 21.61
C THR A 2 -20.86 2.77 21.39
N ARG A 3 -20.89 2.19 20.19
CA ARG A 3 -19.99 1.09 19.79
C ARG A 3 -18.99 1.61 18.77
N VAL A 4 -17.72 1.36 19.02
CA VAL A 4 -16.60 1.75 18.15
C VAL A 4 -15.93 0.49 17.64
N VAL A 5 -15.55 0.49 16.36
CA VAL A 5 -14.74 -0.57 15.74
C VAL A 5 -13.53 0.08 15.08
N SER A 6 -12.35 -0.50 15.30
CA SER A 6 -11.13 -0.16 14.58
C SER A 6 -10.79 -1.30 13.61
N LEU A 7 -10.48 -0.94 12.36
CA LEU A 7 -10.10 -1.88 11.31
C LEU A 7 -8.68 -1.56 10.85
N TYR A 8 -7.85 -2.61 10.77
CA TYR A 8 -6.47 -2.49 10.32
C TYR A 8 -6.31 -3.18 8.95
N PHE A 9 -5.90 -2.41 7.94
CA PHE A 9 -5.69 -2.90 6.58
C PHE A 9 -4.23 -2.74 6.16
N PRO A 10 -3.38 -3.75 6.43
CA PRO A 10 -1.93 -3.64 6.23
C PRO A 10 -1.48 -3.56 4.77
N THR A 11 -2.36 -3.91 3.82
CA THR A 11 -2.10 -3.96 2.36
C THR A 11 -3.01 -3.00 1.58
N TRP A 12 -3.72 -2.10 2.28
CA TRP A 12 -4.71 -1.22 1.66
C TRP A 12 -4.24 -0.45 0.42
N PRO A 13 -3.02 0.14 0.39
CA PRO A 13 -2.56 0.87 -0.80
C PRO A 13 -2.47 -0.01 -2.05
N THR A 14 -1.91 -1.22 -1.91
CA THR A 14 -1.78 -2.19 -3.01
C THR A 14 -3.13 -2.80 -3.41
N ASP A 15 -4.03 -2.99 -2.44
CA ASP A 15 -5.37 -3.54 -2.71
C ASP A 15 -6.21 -2.52 -3.50
N ARG A 16 -6.14 -1.24 -3.13
CA ARG A 16 -6.79 -0.16 -3.87
C ARG A 16 -6.23 -0.05 -5.28
N LEU A 17 -4.91 -0.15 -5.45
CA LEU A 17 -4.27 -0.13 -6.77
C LEU A 17 -4.78 -1.26 -7.67
N ARG A 18 -4.80 -2.50 -7.16
CA ARG A 18 -5.35 -3.66 -7.90
C ARG A 18 -6.81 -3.44 -8.28
N ARG A 19 -7.63 -2.91 -7.37
CA ARG A 19 -9.03 -2.58 -7.66
C ARG A 19 -9.17 -1.49 -8.72
N ALA A 20 -8.31 -0.47 -8.69
CA ALA A 20 -8.32 0.61 -9.68
C ALA A 20 -7.92 0.13 -11.09
N MET A 21 -7.04 -0.86 -11.19
CA MET A 21 -6.64 -1.47 -12.48
C MET A 21 -7.71 -2.41 -13.06
N GLY A 22 -8.64 -2.92 -12.25
CA GLY A 22 -9.71 -3.81 -12.69
C GLY A 22 -9.16 -5.04 -13.43
N GLN A 23 -9.63 -5.26 -14.66
CA GLN A 23 -9.22 -6.41 -15.48
C GLN A 23 -7.76 -6.36 -15.94
N SER A 24 -7.13 -5.19 -15.91
CA SER A 24 -5.71 -5.02 -16.23
C SER A 24 -4.79 -5.24 -15.03
N ALA A 25 -5.36 -5.54 -13.85
CA ALA A 25 -4.57 -5.81 -12.66
C ALA A 25 -3.69 -7.06 -12.86
N PRO A 26 -2.44 -7.05 -12.38
CA PRO A 26 -1.61 -8.25 -12.36
C PRO A 26 -2.30 -9.37 -11.58
N SER A 27 -1.96 -10.63 -11.87
CA SER A 27 -2.49 -11.77 -11.11
C SER A 27 -2.18 -11.64 -9.61
N ALA A 28 -2.96 -12.31 -8.76
CA ALA A 28 -2.74 -12.29 -7.30
C ALA A 28 -1.33 -12.77 -6.90
N GLU A 29 -0.75 -13.67 -7.70
CA GLU A 29 0.59 -14.23 -7.49
C GLU A 29 1.71 -13.31 -7.96
N THR A 30 1.43 -12.33 -8.83
CA THR A 30 2.44 -11.38 -9.28
C THR A 30 2.72 -10.37 -8.15
N PRO A 31 3.94 -10.33 -7.58
CA PRO A 31 4.24 -9.44 -6.46
C PRO A 31 4.14 -7.97 -6.87
N ILE A 32 3.47 -7.17 -6.03
CA ILE A 32 3.34 -5.73 -6.23
C ILE A 32 3.91 -4.96 -5.04
N VAL A 33 4.73 -3.94 -5.32
CA VAL A 33 5.15 -2.93 -4.35
C VAL A 33 4.78 -1.53 -4.81
N MET A 34 4.49 -0.67 -3.84
CA MET A 34 4.40 0.77 -4.08
C MET A 34 5.62 1.46 -3.46
N LEU A 35 6.25 2.30 -4.26
CA LEU A 35 7.49 2.99 -3.95
C LEU A 35 7.20 4.45 -3.64
N GLY A 36 7.86 4.99 -2.63
CA GLY A 36 7.88 6.43 -2.41
C GLY A 36 9.28 6.93 -2.18
N ARG A 37 9.41 8.24 -2.08
CA ARG A 37 10.70 8.90 -1.88
C ARG A 37 10.80 9.44 -0.46
N GLN A 38 11.86 9.05 0.24
CA GLN A 38 12.23 9.58 1.54
C GLN A 38 13.61 10.23 1.41
N GLY A 39 13.66 11.56 1.42
CA GLY A 39 14.86 12.31 1.04
C GLY A 39 15.27 12.00 -0.39
N ASN A 40 16.53 11.57 -0.60
CA ASN A 40 17.03 11.20 -1.93
C ASN A 40 16.87 9.70 -2.27
N ARG A 41 16.21 8.90 -1.42
CA ARG A 41 16.12 7.44 -1.57
C ARG A 41 14.72 7.02 -1.97
N ARG A 42 14.61 6.10 -2.94
CA ARG A 42 13.35 5.43 -3.32
C ARG A 42 13.21 4.13 -2.54
N LEU A 43 12.15 4.04 -1.74
CA LEU A 43 11.91 2.96 -0.78
C LEU A 43 10.55 2.32 -1.02
N VAL A 44 10.44 1.04 -0.70
CA VAL A 44 9.17 0.32 -0.63
C VAL A 44 8.35 0.88 0.54
N LEU A 45 7.20 1.48 0.24
CA LEU A 45 6.29 2.03 1.25
C LEU A 45 5.06 1.14 1.45
N ALA A 46 4.66 0.36 0.45
CA ALA A 46 3.66 -0.68 0.59
C ALA A 46 4.09 -1.93 -0.20
N ALA A 47 3.71 -3.10 0.31
CA ALA A 47 3.99 -4.39 -0.31
C ALA A 47 2.76 -5.27 -0.13
N ASP A 48 2.31 -5.90 -1.21
CA ASP A 48 1.19 -6.82 -1.19
C ASP A 48 1.55 -8.17 -0.54
N ALA A 49 0.57 -9.06 -0.43
CA ALA A 49 0.76 -10.35 0.22
C ALA A 49 1.83 -11.21 -0.49
N ALA A 50 1.80 -11.27 -1.82
CA ALA A 50 2.76 -12.01 -2.63
C ALA A 50 4.20 -11.45 -2.47
N ALA A 51 4.36 -10.13 -2.48
CA ALA A 51 5.63 -9.46 -2.22
C ALA A 51 6.18 -9.77 -0.82
N ARG A 52 5.32 -9.77 0.20
CA ARG A 52 5.74 -10.11 1.58
C ARG A 52 6.14 -11.58 1.71
N ALA A 53 5.40 -12.47 1.05
CA ALA A 53 5.72 -13.90 0.99
C ALA A 53 7.06 -14.14 0.28
N ALA A 54 7.38 -13.36 -0.75
CA ALA A 54 8.67 -13.36 -1.44
C ALA A 54 9.81 -12.67 -0.64
N GLY A 55 9.56 -12.25 0.61
CA GLY A 55 10.59 -11.69 1.50
C GLY A 55 10.78 -10.18 1.41
N LEU A 56 9.99 -9.47 0.62
CA LEU A 56 10.05 -8.00 0.56
C LEU A 56 9.46 -7.37 1.83
N ARG A 57 9.98 -6.20 2.22
CA ARG A 57 9.59 -5.48 3.44
C ARG A 57 9.51 -3.98 3.18
N MET A 58 8.65 -3.29 3.93
CA MET A 58 8.61 -1.82 3.94
C MET A 58 9.97 -1.24 4.37
N GLY A 59 10.34 -0.10 3.81
CA GLY A 59 11.64 0.55 4.00
C GLY A 59 12.78 -0.07 3.18
N MET A 60 12.54 -1.19 2.49
CA MET A 60 13.55 -1.78 1.60
C MET A 60 13.84 -0.84 0.41
N PRO A 61 15.10 -0.61 0.02
CA PRO A 61 15.43 0.14 -1.19
C PRO A 61 14.83 -0.51 -2.43
N ALA A 62 14.28 0.30 -3.35
CA ALA A 62 13.67 -0.19 -4.58
C ALA A 62 14.61 -1.11 -5.38
N SER A 63 15.88 -0.73 -5.51
CA SER A 63 16.90 -1.52 -6.20
C SER A 63 17.10 -2.90 -5.56
N LYS A 64 17.10 -2.98 -4.23
CA LYS A 64 17.23 -4.26 -3.52
C LYS A 64 16.00 -5.14 -3.72
N ALA A 65 14.80 -4.55 -3.68
CA ALA A 65 13.56 -5.28 -3.92
C ALA A 65 13.53 -5.89 -5.32
N GLN A 66 13.94 -5.13 -6.35
CA GLN A 66 13.98 -5.60 -7.74
C GLN A 66 14.95 -6.78 -7.94
N VAL A 67 16.09 -6.79 -7.22
CA VAL A 67 17.06 -7.88 -7.30
C VAL A 67 16.54 -9.16 -6.63
N LEU A 68 15.80 -9.02 -5.52
CA LEU A 68 15.26 -10.18 -4.79
C LEU A 68 14.11 -10.86 -5.53
N VAL A 69 13.31 -10.08 -6.27
CA VAL A 69 12.09 -10.57 -6.93
C VAL A 69 12.08 -10.07 -8.37
N SER A 70 12.53 -10.91 -9.29
CA SER A 70 12.70 -10.52 -10.71
C SER A 70 11.38 -10.21 -11.43
N ASN A 71 10.27 -10.84 -11.02
CA ASN A 71 8.92 -10.59 -11.57
C ASN A 71 8.13 -9.52 -10.80
N LEU A 72 8.82 -8.69 -10.02
CA LEU A 72 8.22 -7.63 -9.20
C LEU A 72 7.65 -6.51 -10.07
N GLN A 73 6.39 -6.16 -9.84
CA GLN A 73 5.82 -4.93 -10.37
C GLN A 73 5.93 -3.81 -9.34
N SER A 74 6.45 -2.66 -9.77
CA SER A 74 6.63 -1.48 -8.94
C SER A 74 5.81 -0.31 -9.46
N PHE A 75 5.12 0.37 -8.55
CA PHE A 75 4.31 1.54 -8.82
C PHE A 75 4.69 2.67 -7.87
N ASP A 76 4.48 3.93 -8.25
CA ASP A 76 4.71 5.03 -7.33
C ASP A 76 3.51 5.22 -6.38
N LEU A 77 3.82 5.39 -5.09
CA LEU A 77 2.89 5.81 -4.06
C LEU A 77 2.87 7.33 -4.05
N ASP A 78 1.83 7.92 -4.63
CA ASP A 78 1.54 9.34 -4.47
C ASP A 78 1.04 9.60 -3.04
N ALA A 79 1.97 9.85 -2.12
CA ALA A 79 1.67 10.11 -0.72
C ALA A 79 0.79 11.36 -0.51
N ALA A 80 0.84 12.34 -1.43
CA ALA A 80 0.01 13.54 -1.36
C ALA A 80 -1.44 13.24 -1.77
N GLY A 81 -1.63 12.45 -2.83
CA GLY A 81 -2.94 11.95 -3.25
C GLY A 81 -3.59 10.98 -2.24
N ASP A 82 -2.79 10.20 -1.51
CA ASP A 82 -3.29 9.24 -0.53
C ASP A 82 -3.67 9.88 0.82
N ALA A 83 -2.96 10.93 1.25
CA ALA A 83 -3.27 11.68 2.46
C ALA A 83 -4.57 12.53 2.32
N GLY A 84 -4.85 13.06 1.13
CA GLY A 84 -6.03 13.88 0.85
C GLY A 84 -7.35 13.08 0.78
N ARG A 85 -7.28 11.74 0.74
CA ARG A 85 -8.44 10.84 0.70
C ARG A 85 -8.54 10.01 1.98
N SER A 86 -8.16 10.60 3.12
CA SER A 86 -8.64 10.13 4.40
C SER A 86 -10.15 10.36 4.39
N ILE A 87 -10.91 9.27 4.30
CA ILE A 87 -12.35 9.28 4.56
C ILE A 87 -12.55 10.02 5.88
N GLU A 88 -13.17 11.20 5.79
CA GLU A 88 -13.65 11.94 6.95
C GLU A 88 -14.70 11.05 7.60
N TRP A 89 -14.23 10.17 8.48
CA TRP A 89 -15.11 9.42 9.37
C TRP A 89 -15.77 10.47 10.25
N HIS A 90 -16.98 10.87 9.86
CA HIS A 90 -17.95 11.54 10.70
C HIS A 90 -18.35 10.55 11.81
N PHE A 91 -17.43 10.29 12.75
CA PHE A 91 -17.78 9.73 14.04
C PHE A 91 -18.55 10.83 14.76
N GLY A 92 -19.87 10.63 14.83
CA GLY A 92 -20.80 11.60 15.37
C GLY A 92 -20.29 12.22 16.67
N ARG A 93 -20.22 13.56 16.67
CA ARG A 93 -20.18 14.38 17.88
C ARG A 93 -21.38 13.99 18.75
N CYS A 94 -21.18 13.07 19.69
CA CYS A 94 -21.93 13.08 20.94
C CYS A 94 -21.09 13.91 21.92
N ALA A 95 -21.29 15.23 21.88
CA ALA A 95 -20.98 16.07 23.02
C ALA A 95 -22.11 15.89 24.04
N MET A 96 -21.73 15.67 25.30
CA MET A 96 -22.61 15.69 26.47
C MET A 96 -23.33 17.03 26.61
#